data_AF-A0A2L0RZ92-F1
#
_entry.id   AF-A0A2L0RZ92-F1
#
_cell.length_a   1.000
_cell.length_b   1.000
_cell.length_c   1.000
_cell.angle_alpha   90.00
_cell.angle_beta   90.00
_cell.angle_gamma   90.00
#
_symmetry.space_group_name_H-M   'P 1'
#
loop_
_entity.id
_entity.type
_entity.pdbx_description
1 polymer ?
#
loop_
_entity_poly.entity_id
_entity_poly.type
_entity_poly.pdbx_seq_one_letter_code
_entity_poly.pdbx_strand_id
1 'polypeptide(L)'
;MSSPSITALLPDMLTEFSALALNPNAQPTDDQVARLQVLKAGAANSALAAELGISAVGAAIGVCVGDLDDLHIRNLGWLLEMLGEISGNARHVEHEAIHYLRMAELKAVI
;
A
#
# COMPACT_ATOMS: atom_id res chain seq x y z
N MET A 1 -20.64 0.93 7.83
CA MET A 1 -19.60 1.05 6.79
C MET A 1 -18.79 -0.22 6.83
N SER A 2 -18.84 -1.03 5.78
CA SER A 2 -18.09 -2.28 5.66
C SER A 2 -16.66 -1.93 5.24
N SER A 3 -15.66 -2.32 6.03
CA SER A 3 -14.26 -2.17 5.62
C SER A 3 -14.03 -2.93 4.32
N PRO A 4 -13.39 -2.33 3.29
CA PRO A 4 -13.03 -3.07 2.10
C PRO A 4 -12.05 -4.19 2.47
N SER A 5 -12.32 -5.40 1.99
CA SER A 5 -11.50 -6.58 2.22
C SER A 5 -10.10 -6.38 1.63
N ILE A 6 -9.05 -6.74 2.36
CA ILE A 6 -7.63 -6.69 1.92
C ILE A 6 -7.40 -7.45 0.60
N THR A 7 -8.19 -8.48 0.32
CA THR A 7 -8.13 -9.25 -0.93
C THR A 7 -8.73 -8.54 -2.15
N ALA A 8 -9.40 -7.40 -1.98
CA ALA A 8 -10.02 -6.66 -3.07
C ALA A 8 -9.08 -5.67 -3.77
N LEU A 9 -7.87 -5.41 -3.24
CA LEU A 9 -7.00 -4.33 -3.75
C LEU A 9 -5.92 -4.78 -4.75
N LEU A 10 -5.45 -6.04 -4.69
CA LEU A 10 -4.31 -6.51 -5.49
C LEU A 10 -4.69 -7.29 -6.76
N PRO A 11 -5.67 -8.22 -6.74
CA PRO A 11 -6.09 -8.94 -7.95
C PRO A 11 -6.77 -8.04 -8.98
N ASP A 12 -7.34 -6.92 -8.53
CA ASP A 12 -8.07 -6.00 -9.38
C ASP A 12 -7.14 -5.05 -10.16
N MET A 13 -5.92 -4.80 -9.68
CA MET A 13 -4.94 -3.96 -10.39
C MET A 13 -4.46 -4.60 -11.70
N LEU A 14 -4.07 -5.88 -11.67
CA LEU A 14 -3.69 -6.59 -12.88
C LEU A 14 -4.88 -6.75 -13.83
N THR A 15 -6.09 -6.91 -13.30
CA THR A 15 -7.29 -7.08 -14.13
C THR A 15 -7.74 -5.74 -14.74
N GLU A 16 -7.84 -4.67 -13.96
CA GLU A 16 -8.20 -3.31 -14.41
C GLU A 16 -7.15 -2.69 -15.34
N PHE A 17 -5.86 -2.99 -15.14
CA PHE A 17 -4.76 -2.33 -15.85
C PHE A 17 -3.96 -3.26 -16.77
N SER A 18 -4.36 -4.54 -16.92
CA SER A 18 -3.79 -5.46 -17.92
C SER A 18 -3.75 -4.85 -19.32
N ALA A 19 -4.76 -4.06 -19.69
CA ALA A 19 -4.81 -3.36 -20.97
C ALA A 19 -3.70 -2.30 -21.12
N LEU A 20 -3.33 -1.60 -20.05
CA LEU A 20 -2.20 -0.65 -20.04
C LEU A 20 -0.86 -1.38 -20.06
N ALA A 21 -0.76 -2.52 -19.36
CA ALA A 21 0.44 -3.35 -19.32
C ALA A 21 0.73 -4.07 -20.65
N LEU A 22 -0.33 -4.46 -21.39
CA LEU A 22 -0.22 -5.22 -22.65
C LEU A 22 -0.22 -4.32 -23.89
N ASN A 23 -0.79 -3.12 -23.81
CA ASN A 23 -0.82 -2.16 -24.91
C ASN A 23 -0.19 -0.83 -24.47
N PRO A 24 1.05 -0.53 -24.90
CA PRO A 24 1.73 0.73 -24.58
C PRO A 24 1.00 1.98 -25.08
N ASN A 25 0.00 1.81 -25.94
CA ASN A 25 -0.83 2.89 -26.48
C ASN A 25 -2.22 3.00 -25.83
N ALA A 26 -2.61 2.05 -24.97
CA ALA A 26 -3.88 2.15 -24.26
C ALA A 26 -3.85 3.39 -23.36
N GLN A 27 -4.90 4.21 -23.44
CA GLN A 27 -5.04 5.38 -22.61
C GLN A 27 -5.99 5.10 -21.45
N PRO A 28 -5.61 5.42 -20.21
CA PRO A 28 -6.54 5.36 -19.10
C PRO A 28 -7.63 6.42 -19.31
N THR A 29 -8.88 6.06 -19.07
CA THR A 29 -10.00 6.99 -19.06
C THR A 29 -9.89 7.96 -17.87
N ASP A 30 -10.60 9.09 -17.93
CA ASP A 30 -10.64 10.05 -16.80
C ASP A 30 -11.07 9.38 -15.49
N ASP A 31 -12.02 8.44 -15.57
CA ASP A 31 -12.45 7.63 -14.42
C ASP A 31 -11.31 6.74 -13.88
N GLN A 32 -10.48 6.17 -14.75
CA GLN A 32 -9.32 5.37 -14.34
C GLN A 32 -8.24 6.26 -13.71
N VAL A 33 -8.00 7.45 -14.25
CA VAL A 33 -7.08 8.44 -13.67
C VAL A 33 -7.56 8.86 -12.28
N ALA A 34 -8.84 9.16 -12.10
CA ALA A 34 -9.41 9.51 -10.80
C ALA A 34 -9.25 8.37 -9.79
N ARG A 35 -9.52 7.12 -10.19
CA ARG A 35 -9.30 5.94 -9.33
C ARG A 35 -7.83 5.76 -8.96
N LEU A 36 -6.91 5.93 -9.89
CA LEU A 36 -5.46 5.84 -9.63
C LEU A 36 -4.98 6.91 -8.64
N GLN A 37 -5.51 8.13 -8.71
CA GLN A 37 -5.18 9.18 -7.73
C GLN A 37 -5.65 8.83 -6.33
N VAL A 38 -6.89 8.33 -6.20
CA VAL A 38 -7.43 7.86 -4.92
C VAL A 38 -6.63 6.69 -4.39
N LEU A 39 -6.29 5.72 -5.25
CA LEU A 39 -5.51 4.56 -4.88
C LEU A 39 -4.10 4.95 -4.41
N LYS A 40 -3.41 5.83 -5.13
CA LYS A 40 -2.09 6.36 -4.73
C LYS A 40 -2.15 6.97 -3.33
N ALA A 41 -3.11 7.85 -3.09
CA ALA A 41 -3.25 8.53 -1.80
C ALA A 41 -3.62 7.55 -0.67
N GLY A 42 -4.55 6.62 -0.93
CA GLY A 42 -4.95 5.59 0.03
C GLY A 42 -3.80 4.65 0.40
N ALA A 43 -3.00 4.25 -0.60
CA ALA A 43 -1.82 3.42 -0.41
C ALA A 43 -0.72 4.14 0.40
N ALA A 44 -0.41 5.40 0.07
CA ALA A 44 0.54 6.22 0.83
C ALA A 44 0.12 6.37 2.30
N ASN A 45 -1.16 6.65 2.55
CA ASN A 45 -1.71 6.78 3.90
C ASN A 45 -1.66 5.46 4.67
N SER A 46 -1.92 4.33 4.00
CA SER A 46 -1.89 3.00 4.62
C SER A 46 -0.46 2.60 5.00
N ALA A 47 0.51 2.88 4.11
CA ALA A 47 1.92 2.67 4.41
C ALA A 47 2.38 3.51 5.61
N LEU A 48 2.03 4.81 5.63
CA LEU A 48 2.35 5.70 6.74
C LEU A 48 1.73 5.22 8.05
N ALA A 49 0.47 4.80 8.05
CA ALA A 49 -0.20 4.29 9.24
C ALA A 49 0.48 3.03 9.79
N ALA A 50 0.90 2.11 8.91
CA ALA A 50 1.65 0.92 9.31
C ALA A 50 3.04 1.27 9.88
N GLU A 51 3.77 2.19 9.26
CA GLU A 51 5.08 2.68 9.73
C GLU A 51 4.98 3.36 11.11
N LEU A 52 3.92 4.15 11.33
CA LEU A 52 3.62 4.73 12.65
C LEU A 52 3.27 3.66 13.68
N GLY A 53 2.53 2.62 13.27
CA GLY A 53 2.26 1.44 14.11
C GLY A 53 3.53 0.71 14.53
N ILE A 54 4.46 0.47 13.61
CA ILE A 54 5.77 -0.12 13.89
C ILE A 54 6.52 0.72 14.94
N SER A 55 6.54 2.04 14.74
CA SER A 55 7.21 2.98 15.65
C SER A 55 6.58 2.96 17.05
N ALA A 56 5.24 2.93 17.13
CA ALA A 56 4.51 2.86 18.41
C ALA A 56 4.77 1.54 19.15
N VAL A 57 4.78 0.41 18.43
CA VAL A 57 5.12 -0.90 19.01
C VAL A 57 6.57 -0.90 19.52
N GLY A 58 7.51 -0.39 18.73
CA GLY A 58 8.91 -0.27 19.15
C GLY A 58 9.08 0.59 20.41
N ALA A 59 8.38 1.72 20.50
CA ALA A 59 8.38 2.56 21.69
C ALA A 59 7.81 1.85 22.92
N ALA A 60 6.69 1.12 22.76
CA ALA A 60 6.08 0.36 23.85
C ALA A 60 7.01 -0.76 24.36
N ILE A 61 7.71 -1.45 23.46
CA ILE A 61 8.72 -2.46 23.83
C ILE A 61 9.83 -1.83 24.67
N GLY A 62 10.33 -0.65 24.27
CA GLY A 62 11.36 0.05 25.03
C GLY A 62 10.97 0.42 26.45
N VAL A 63 9.68 0.68 26.70
CA VAL A 63 9.16 1.01 28.04
C VAL A 63 8.98 -0.25 28.91
N CYS A 64 8.56 -1.36 28.32
CA CYS A 64 8.27 -2.60 29.05
C CYS A 64 9.46 -3.59 29.06
N VAL A 65 10.65 -3.15 28.65
CA VAL A 65 11.82 -4.02 28.53
C VAL A 65 12.22 -4.56 29.92
N GLY A 66 12.10 -5.87 30.10
CA GLY A 66 12.29 -6.55 31.40
C GLY A 66 11.02 -7.20 31.96
N ASP A 67 9.83 -6.74 31.56
CA ASP A 67 8.53 -7.32 31.94
C ASP A 67 7.95 -8.22 30.84
N LEU A 68 8.60 -8.26 29.66
CA LEU A 68 8.21 -9.11 28.54
C LEU A 68 8.81 -10.51 28.68
N ASP A 69 7.98 -11.52 28.43
CA ASP A 69 8.41 -12.92 28.35
C ASP A 69 8.57 -13.35 26.88
N ASP A 70 9.02 -14.58 26.68
CA ASP A 70 9.27 -15.14 25.35
C ASP A 70 8.01 -15.23 24.48
N LEU A 71 6.82 -15.32 25.08
CA LEU A 71 5.57 -15.34 24.32
C LEU A 71 5.22 -13.93 23.84
N HIS A 72 5.36 -12.93 24.71
CA HIS A 72 5.18 -11.52 24.34
C HIS A 72 6.13 -11.10 23.23
N ILE A 73 7.41 -11.42 23.34
CA ILE A 73 8.43 -11.09 22.32
C ILE A 73 8.07 -11.73 20.97
N ARG A 74 7.64 -13.00 20.96
CA ARG A 74 7.20 -13.67 19.73
C ARG A 74 5.99 -12.98 19.12
N ASN A 75 4.93 -12.73 19.89
CA ASN A 75 3.73 -12.07 19.37
C ASN A 75 4.01 -10.67 18.82
N LEU A 76 4.89 -9.92 19.49
CA LEU A 76 5.34 -8.61 19.02
C LEU A 76 6.16 -8.70 17.73
N GLY A 77 7.03 -9.70 17.61
CA GLY A 77 7.75 -9.99 16.38
C GLY A 77 6.81 -10.23 15.20
N TRP A 78 5.80 -11.08 15.38
CA TRP A 78 4.76 -11.34 14.37
C TRP A 78 3.98 -10.08 14.00
N LEU A 79 3.62 -9.25 14.98
CA LEU A 79 2.92 -7.99 14.73
C LEU A 79 3.77 -7.02 13.90
N LEU A 80 5.06 -6.89 14.23
CA LEU A 80 6.00 -6.05 13.48
C LEU A 80 6.20 -6.53 12.05
N GLU A 81 6.29 -7.85 11.85
CA GLU A 81 6.36 -8.46 10.52
C GLU A 81 5.11 -8.16 9.70
N MET A 82 3.92 -8.40 10.25
CA MET A 82 2.65 -8.09 9.57
C MET A 82 2.53 -6.61 9.20
N LEU A 83 2.91 -5.69 10.10
CA LEU A 83 2.90 -4.25 9.79
C LEU A 83 3.92 -3.90 8.70
N GLY A 84 5.08 -4.55 8.71
CA GLY A 84 6.09 -4.41 7.66
C GLY A 84 5.57 -4.86 6.29
N GLU A 85 4.91 -6.01 6.22
CA GLU A 85 4.29 -6.51 4.99
C GLU A 85 3.18 -5.58 4.48
N ILE A 86 2.30 -5.09 5.36
CA ILE A 86 1.25 -4.14 5.00
C ILE A 86 1.87 -2.86 4.42
N SER A 87 2.89 -2.32 5.10
CA SER A 87 3.60 -1.12 4.61
C SER A 87 4.24 -1.37 3.24
N GLY A 88 5.00 -2.46 3.09
CA GLY A 88 5.66 -2.80 1.84
C GLY A 88 4.70 -2.98 0.67
N ASN A 89 3.59 -3.71 0.89
CA ASN A 89 2.56 -3.89 -0.12
C ASN A 89 1.87 -2.56 -0.49
N ALA A 90 1.57 -1.72 0.50
CA ALA A 90 0.99 -0.40 0.25
C ALA A 90 1.95 0.52 -0.52
N ARG A 91 3.25 0.52 -0.20
CA ARG A 91 4.28 1.26 -0.96
C ARG A 91 4.40 0.76 -2.39
N HIS A 92 4.29 -0.55 -2.62
CA HIS A 92 4.30 -1.11 -3.96
C HIS A 92 3.08 -0.63 -4.77
N VAL A 93 1.88 -0.66 -4.19
CA VAL A 93 0.67 -0.12 -4.83
C VAL A 93 0.79 1.38 -5.13
N GLU A 94 1.32 2.17 -4.19
CA GLU A 94 1.59 3.60 -4.40
C GLU A 94 2.54 3.81 -5.58
N HIS A 95 3.62 3.05 -5.63
CA HIS A 95 4.62 3.12 -6.70
C HIS A 95 4.01 2.79 -8.07
N GLU A 96 3.29 1.68 -8.19
CA GLU A 96 2.64 1.29 -9.44
C GLU A 96 1.61 2.34 -9.89
N ALA A 97 0.80 2.88 -8.96
CA ALA A 97 -0.16 3.93 -9.29
C ALA A 97 0.53 5.19 -9.85
N ILE A 98 1.68 5.59 -9.30
CA ILE A 98 2.50 6.69 -9.83
C ILE A 98 2.96 6.39 -11.26
N HIS A 99 3.42 5.16 -11.52
CA HIS A 99 3.87 4.75 -12.84
C HIS A 99 2.76 4.87 -13.89
N TYR A 100 1.57 4.34 -13.60
CA TYR A 100 0.42 4.44 -14.51
C TYR A 100 -0.06 5.89 -14.74
N LEU A 101 -0.08 6.72 -13.69
CA LEU A 101 -0.43 8.13 -13.81
C LEU A 101 0.56 8.89 -14.71
N ARG A 102 1.87 8.60 -14.58
CA ARG A 102 2.90 9.27 -15.39
C ARG A 102 2.81 8.91 -16.87
N MET A 103 2.40 7.67 -17.19
CA MET A 103 2.12 7.26 -18.56
C MET A 103 0.94 8.05 -19.18
N ALA A 104 -0.05 8.42 -18.36
CA ALA A 104 -1.15 9.28 -18.80
C ALA A 104 -0.70 10.73 -19.05
N GLU A 105 0.17 11.28 -18.20
CA GLU A 105 0.64 12.68 -18.27
C GLU A 105 1.60 12.95 -19.45
N LEU A 106 2.51 12.03 -19.76
CA LEU A 106 3.54 12.21 -20.81
C LEU A 106 2.96 12.43 -22.23
N LYS A 107 1.68 12.11 -22.46
CA LYS A 107 0.99 12.33 -23.73
C LYS A 107 0.12 13.60 -23.78
N ALA A 108 -0.09 14.33 -22.68
CA ALA A 108 -0.78 15.63 -22.72
C ALA A 108 0.11 16.77 -23.27
N VAL A 109 1.41 16.49 -23.43
CA VAL A 109 2.45 17.45 -23.83
C VAL A 109 2.88 17.27 -25.31
N ILE A 110 2.35 16.24 -26.00
CA ILE A 110 2.62 15.94 -27.43
C ILE A 110 1.33 16.13 -28.23
#